data_AF-A0AAQ2GEN1-F1
#
_entry.id   AF-A0AAQ2GEN1-F1
#
_cell.length_a   1.000
_cell.length_b   1.000
_cell.length_c   1.000
_cell.angle_alpha   90.00
_cell.angle_beta   90.00
_cell.angle_gamma   90.00
#
_symmetry.space_group_name_H-M   'P 1'
#
loop_
_entity.id
_entity.type
_entity.pdbx_description
1 polymer ?
#
loop_
_entity_poly.entity_id
_entity_poly.type
_entity_poly.pdbx_seq_one_letter_code
_entity_poly.pdbx_strand_id
1 'polypeptide(L)' 'MTGPSDNLNDLEGDIANLATLVNTTVDIAVETDTDANVQRLLWIARALAKQLTETAAACHHKVMSERKATA' A
#
# COMPACT_ATOMS: atom_id res chain seq x y z
N MET A 1 -7.05 5.19 11.04
CA MET A 1 -5.78 4.85 10.37
C MET A 1 -4.71 5.69 11.04
N THR A 2 -3.86 5.04 11.85
CA THR A 2 -2.63 5.63 12.38
C THR A 2 -1.71 5.98 11.21
N GLY A 3 -0.90 7.05 11.34
CA GLY A 3 -0.06 7.55 10.24
C GLY A 3 0.99 6.54 9.74
N PRO A 4 1.82 6.94 8.76
CA PRO A 4 2.83 6.07 8.16
C PRO A 4 3.77 5.48 9.23
N SER A 5 3.92 4.16 9.23
CA SER A 5 4.84 3.44 10.12
C SER A 5 6.21 3.29 9.44
N ASP A 6 7.28 3.21 10.22
CA ASP A 6 8.64 2.99 9.70
C ASP A 6 9.09 1.50 9.83
N ASN A 7 8.16 0.62 10.18
CA ASN A 7 8.37 -0.82 10.36
C ASN A 7 8.25 -1.60 9.03
N LEU A 8 9.21 -2.46 8.74
CA LEU A 8 9.21 -3.32 7.55
C LEU A 8 8.03 -4.30 7.52
N ASN A 9 7.58 -4.79 8.67
CA ASN A 9 6.42 -5.70 8.73
C ASN A 9 5.13 -5.00 8.28
N ASP A 10 5.01 -3.70 8.58
CA ASP A 10 3.85 -2.90 8.17
C ASP A 10 3.91 -2.61 6.66
N LEU A 11 5.11 -2.36 6.13
CA LEU A 11 5.32 -2.21 4.68
C LEU A 11 4.95 -3.48 3.90
N GLU A 12 5.40 -4.65 4.38
CA GLU A 12 5.06 -5.93 3.77
C GLU A 12 3.55 -6.21 3.82
N GLY A 13 2.89 -5.92 4.95
CA GLY A 13 1.45 -6.02 5.10
C GLY A 13 0.68 -5.10 4.14
N ASP A 14 1.12 -3.85 3.99
CA ASP A 14 0.53 -2.88 3.07
C ASP A 14 0.62 -3.35 1.59
N ILE A 15 1.75 -3.98 1.20
CA ILE A 15 1.91 -4.59 -0.14
C ILE A 15 0.93 -5.74 -0.34
N ALA A 16 0.83 -6.66 0.62
CA ALA A 16 -0.06 -7.82 0.53
C ALA A 16 -1.53 -7.40 0.42
N ASN A 17 -1.94 -6.39 1.19
CA ASN A 17 -3.28 -5.82 1.12
C ASN A 17 -3.58 -5.19 -0.24
N LEU A 18 -2.64 -4.42 -0.80
CA LEU A 18 -2.80 -3.81 -2.12
C LEU A 18 -2.90 -4.87 -3.23
N ALA A 19 -2.04 -5.90 -3.18
CA ALA A 19 -2.08 -7.00 -4.14
C ALA A 19 -3.42 -7.75 -4.11
N THR A 20 -3.93 -8.04 -2.92
CA THR A 20 -5.24 -8.67 -2.74
C THR A 20 -6.36 -7.82 -3.35
N LEU A 21 -6.36 -6.51 -3.07
CA LEU A 21 -7.38 -5.60 -3.59
C LEU A 21 -7.34 -5.48 -5.11
N VAL A 22 -6.16 -5.46 -5.74
CA VAL A 22 -6.02 -5.45 -7.20
C VAL A 22 -6.59 -6.72 -7.80
N ASN A 23 -6.26 -7.89 -7.26
CA ASN A 23 -6.80 -9.16 -7.75
C ASN A 23 -8.32 -9.20 -7.66
N THR A 24 -8.91 -8.85 -6.51
CA THR A 24 -10.36 -8.78 -6.35
C THR A 24 -11.02 -7.79 -7.32
N THR A 25 -10.37 -6.65 -7.59
CA THR A 25 -10.88 -5.67 -8.55
C THR A 25 -10.90 -6.22 -9.96
N VAL A 26 -9.86 -6.98 -10.36
CA VAL A 26 -9.79 -7.65 -11.66
C VAL A 26 -10.88 -8.71 -11.78
N ASP A 27 -11.06 -9.56 -10.77
CA ASP A 27 -12.08 -10.61 -10.77
C ASP A 27 -13.48 -10.01 -10.98
N ILE A 28 -13.82 -8.95 -10.23
CA ILE A 28 -15.10 -8.26 -10.36
C ILE A 28 -15.25 -7.58 -11.72
N ALA A 29 -14.20 -6.95 -12.23
CA ALA A 29 -14.23 -6.25 -13.53
C ALA A 29 -14.35 -7.21 -14.72
N VAL A 30 -13.87 -8.46 -14.61
CA VAL A 30 -14.05 -9.49 -15.64
C VAL A 30 -15.49 -10.02 -15.63
N GLU A 31 -16.11 -10.09 -14.45
CA GLU A 31 -17.48 -10.61 -14.30
C GLU A 31 -18.57 -9.57 -14.59
N THR A 32 -18.26 -8.27 -14.56
CA THR A 32 -19.25 -7.19 -14.72
C THR A 32 -18.81 -6.18 -15.78
N ASP A 33 -19.74 -5.75 -16.64
CA ASP A 33 -19.52 -4.70 -17.65
C ASP A 33 -19.36 -3.32 -16.93
N THR A 34 -18.20 -3.17 -16.32
CA THR A 34 -17.66 -2.11 -15.45
C THR A 34 -18.64 -1.38 -14.51
N ASP A 35 -18.87 -2.02 -13.37
CA ASP A 35 -19.69 -1.58 -12.25
C ASP A 35 -19.05 -0.43 -11.43
N ALA A 36 -19.87 0.48 -10.88
CA ALA A 36 -19.45 1.53 -9.94
C ALA A 36 -18.66 0.98 -8.72
N ASN A 37 -18.87 -0.29 -8.37
CA ASN A 37 -18.11 -1.01 -7.36
C ASN A 37 -16.62 -1.14 -7.72
N VAL A 38 -16.29 -1.42 -8.99
CA VAL A 38 -14.90 -1.49 -9.48
C VAL A 38 -14.23 -0.12 -9.33
N GLN A 39 -14.91 0.96 -9.71
CA GLN A 39 -14.38 2.32 -9.51
C GLN A 39 -14.12 2.63 -8.02
N ARG A 40 -14.98 2.18 -7.11
CA ARG A 40 -14.80 2.36 -5.67
C ARG A 40 -13.58 1.59 -5.15
N LEU A 41 -13.39 0.34 -5.59
CA LEU A 41 -12.21 -0.46 -5.23
C LEU A 41 -10.91 0.15 -5.75
N LEU A 42 -10.92 0.69 -6.97
CA LEU A 42 -9.78 1.41 -7.54
C LEU A 42 -9.41 2.66 -6.73
N TRP A 43 -10.39 3.39 -6.19
CA TRP A 43 -10.12 4.50 -5.27
C TRP A 43 -9.45 4.04 -3.97
N ILE A 44 -9.89 2.91 -3.41
CA ILE A 44 -9.26 2.32 -2.22
C ILE A 44 -7.83 1.86 -2.54
N ALA A 45 -7.61 1.22 -3.68
CA ALA A 45 -6.29 0.78 -4.13
C ALA A 45 -5.33 1.96 -4.28
N ARG A 46 -5.79 3.07 -4.84
CA ARG A 46 -5.01 4.31 -4.93
C ARG A 46 -4.63 4.86 -3.55
N ALA A 47 -5.55 4.84 -2.58
CA ALA A 47 -5.27 5.29 -1.22
C ALA A 47 -4.23 4.41 -0.52
N LEU A 48 -4.34 3.09 -0.65
CA LEU A 48 -3.37 2.13 -0.12
C LEU A 48 -1.98 2.30 -0.76
N ALA A 49 -1.92 2.47 -2.10
CA ALA A 49 -0.64 2.69 -2.79
C ALA A 49 0.05 3.99 -2.32
N LYS A 50 -0.72 5.04 -2.02
CA LYS A 50 -0.18 6.27 -1.44
C LYS A 50 0.40 6.02 -0.05
N GLN A 51 -0.35 5.35 0.83
CA GLN A 51 0.11 5.01 2.17
C GLN A 51 1.39 4.15 2.12
N LEU A 52 1.43 3.15 1.24
CA LEU A 52 2.59 2.31 1.04
C LEU A 52 3.85 3.12 0.66
N THR A 53 3.70 4.10 -0.23
CA THR A 53 4.80 4.98 -0.63
C THR A 53 5.33 5.80 0.55
N GLU A 54 4.43 6.29 1.41
CA GLU A 54 4.78 7.05 2.61
C GLU A 54 5.47 6.14 3.66
N THR A 55 4.95 4.94 3.91
CA THR A 55 5.56 3.93 4.79
C THR A 55 6.96 3.53 4.30
N ALA A 56 7.14 3.30 3.00
CA ALA A 56 8.43 2.95 2.41
C ALA A 56 9.47 4.07 2.58
N ALA A 57 9.05 5.33 2.37
CA ALA A 57 9.90 6.49 2.58
C ALA A 57 10.31 6.65 4.05
N ALA A 58 9.38 6.45 4.99
CA ALA A 58 9.65 6.49 6.43
C ALA A 58 10.66 5.41 6.83
N CYS A 59 10.46 4.17 6.37
CA CYS A 59 11.38 3.06 6.62
C CYS A 59 12.79 3.34 6.04
N HIS A 60 12.86 3.83 4.79
CA HIS A 60 14.14 4.22 4.18
C HIS A 60 14.86 5.30 4.97
N HIS A 61 14.15 6.35 5.41
CA HIS A 61 14.72 7.42 6.22
C HIS A 61 15.28 6.88 7.54
N LYS A 62 14.54 6.01 8.24
CA LYS A 62 14.99 5.35 9.46
C LYS A 62 16.29 4.57 9.25
N VAL A 63 16.32 3.66 8.26
CA VAL A 63 17.50 2.85 7.95
C VAL A 63 18.73 3.72 7.65
N MET A 64 18.55 4.79 6.88
CA MET A 64 19.66 5.71 6.56
C MET A 64 20.12 6.51 7.79
N SER A 65 19.20 6.87 8.69
CA SER A 65 19.57 7.55 9.95
C SER A 65 20.35 6.63 10.89
N GLU A 66 19.95 5.37 11.01
CA GLU A 66 20.64 4.36 11.83
C GLU A 66 22.05 4.06 11.30
N ARG A 67 22.20 3.98 9.97
CA ARG A 67 23.52 3.81 9.32
C ARG A 67 24.46 4.99 9.56
N LYS A 68 23.94 6.21 9.58
CA LYS A 68 24.74 7.41 9.89
C LYS A 68 25.15 7.47 11.36
N ALA A 69 24.31 6.99 12.27
CA ALA A 69 24.61 6.98 13.70
C ALA A 69 25.65 5.93 14.11
N THR A 70 25.86 4.92 13.27
CA THR A 70 26.82 3.82 13.49
C THR A 70 28.12 3.95 12.69
N ALA A 71 28.26 5.01 11.88
CA ALA A 71 29.45 5.35 11.10
C ALA A 71 30.24 6.48 11.77
#